data_AF-A0A7V1SLL7-F1
#
_entry.id   AF-A0A7V1SLL7-F1
#
_cell.length_a   1.000
_cell.length_b   1.000
_cell.length_c   1.000
_cell.angle_alpha   90.00
_cell.angle_beta   90.00
_cell.angle_gamma   90.00
#
_symmetry.space_group_name_H-M   'P 1'
#
loop_
_entity.id
_entity.type
_entity.pdbx_description
1 polymer ?
#
loop_
_entity_poly.entity_id
_entity_poly.type
_entity_poly.pdbx_seq_one_letter_code
_entity_poly.pdbx_strand_id
1 'polypeptide(L)' 'PAVDALSGYTGDKTSANPEFVHLVAEKNVRLTMDRIRKRSPILKGMEKEGQIKIVGALYNMKTGKVEFLD' A
#
# COMPACT_ATOMS: atom_id res chain seq x y z
N PRO A 1 -1.56 -9.98 -7.74
CA PRO A 1 -0.47 -8.98 -7.80
C PRO A 1 0.27 -8.76 -6.47
N ALA A 2 -0.41 -8.34 -5.38
CA ALA A 2 0.27 -8.17 -4.08
C ALA A 2 0.47 -9.48 -3.31
N VAL A 3 -0.51 -10.40 -3.40
CA VAL A 3 -0.35 -11.78 -2.90
C VAL A 3 0.81 -12.50 -3.60
N ASP A 4 0.99 -12.26 -4.91
CA ASP A 4 2.12 -12.81 -5.69
C ASP A 4 3.46 -12.17 -5.31
N ALA A 5 3.45 -10.88 -4.94
CA ALA A 5 4.64 -10.16 -4.48
C ALA A 5 5.12 -10.61 -3.09
N LEU A 6 4.28 -11.32 -2.33
CA LEU A 6 4.59 -11.92 -1.02
C LEU A 6 4.75 -13.45 -1.12
N SER A 7 4.97 -13.97 -2.32
CA SER A 7 5.18 -15.41 -2.58
C SER A 7 6.38 -16.02 -1.84
N GLY A 8 7.35 -15.20 -1.40
CA GLY A 8 8.48 -15.62 -0.55
C GLY A 8 8.21 -15.66 0.95
N TYR A 9 7.00 -15.31 1.42
CA TYR A 9 6.66 -15.39 2.85
C TYR A 9 6.54 -16.85 3.29
N THR A 10 7.25 -17.23 4.36
CA THR A 10 7.35 -18.61 4.88
C THR A 10 6.24 -18.99 5.88
N GLY A 11 5.39 -18.04 6.29
CA GLY A 11 4.25 -18.28 7.20
C GLY A 11 2.95 -18.63 6.47
N ASP A 12 1.89 -18.90 7.23
CA ASP A 12 0.57 -19.23 6.69
C ASP A 12 0.02 -18.10 5.79
N LYS A 13 -0.11 -18.38 4.49
CA LYS A 13 -0.62 -17.47 3.45
C LYS A 13 -2.14 -17.48 3.37
N THR A 14 -2.81 -17.65 4.50
CA THR A 14 -4.28 -17.74 4.56
C THR A 14 -4.84 -16.42 5.08
N SER A 15 -6.07 -16.10 4.69
CA SER A 15 -6.82 -14.96 5.23
C SER A 15 -7.08 -15.05 6.74
N ALA A 16 -6.78 -16.20 7.34
CA ALA A 16 -6.83 -16.42 8.78
C ALA A 16 -5.57 -15.90 9.50
N ASN A 17 -4.46 -15.64 8.79
CA ASN A 17 -3.26 -15.05 9.39
C ASN A 17 -3.32 -13.51 9.31
N PRO A 18 -3.62 -12.82 10.43
CA PRO A 18 -3.76 -11.37 10.43
C PRO A 18 -2.48 -10.64 10.05
N GLU A 19 -1.30 -11.20 10.32
CA GLU A 19 -0.01 -10.62 9.95
C GLU A 19 0.20 -10.68 8.43
N PHE A 20 -0.11 -11.82 7.81
CA PHE A 20 -0.05 -11.96 6.36
C PHE A 20 -1.05 -11.04 5.65
N VAL A 21 -2.28 -10.94 6.15
CA VAL A 21 -3.30 -10.03 5.61
C VAL A 21 -2.86 -8.57 5.72
N HIS A 22 -2.25 -8.19 6.84
CA HIS A 22 -1.71 -6.84 7.03
C HIS A 22 -0.57 -6.54 6.04
N LEU A 23 0.39 -7.46 5.88
CA LEU A 23 1.49 -7.33 4.92
C LEU A 23 0.99 -7.24 3.47
N VAL A 24 0.00 -8.05 3.10
CA VAL A 24 -0.63 -7.99 1.77
C VAL A 24 -1.33 -6.65 1.54
N ALA A 25 -2.02 -6.13 2.57
CA ALA A 25 -2.69 -4.82 2.49
C ALA A 25 -1.66 -3.70 2.31
N GLU A 26 -0.60 -3.66 3.13
CA GLU A 26 0.48 -2.68 3.02
C GLU A 26 1.12 -2.72 1.62
N LYS A 27 1.42 -3.93 1.12
CA LYS A 27 2.03 -4.12 -0.19
C LYS A 27 1.11 -3.64 -1.32
N ASN A 28 -0.19 -3.87 -1.21
CA ASN A 28 -1.18 -3.34 -2.15
C ASN A 28 -1.20 -1.81 -2.17
N VAL A 29 -1.16 -1.16 -1.01
CA VAL A 29 -1.13 0.31 -0.92
C VAL A 29 0.11 0.85 -1.62
N ARG A 30 1.29 0.33 -1.29
CA ARG A 30 2.57 0.74 -1.92
C ARG A 30 2.57 0.53 -3.43
N LEU A 31 2.13 -0.64 -3.91
CA LEU A 31 2.02 -0.92 -5.35
C LEU A 31 1.05 0.03 -6.06
N THR A 32 -0.02 0.43 -5.38
CA THR A 32 -1.01 1.36 -5.93
C THR A 32 -0.44 2.77 -6.03
N MET A 33 0.29 3.24 -5.00
CA MET A 33 1.01 4.53 -5.05
C MET A 33 2.00 4.56 -6.21
N ASP A 34 2.80 3.52 -6.38
CA ASP A 34 3.73 3.39 -7.50
C ASP A 34 3.03 3.38 -8.85
N ARG A 35 1.87 2.71 -8.95
CA ARG A 35 1.06 2.73 -10.18
C ARG A 35 0.50 4.11 -10.48
N ILE A 36 0.05 4.87 -9.48
CA ILE A 36 -0.43 6.25 -9.66
C ILE A 36 0.71 7.11 -10.22
N ARG A 37 1.90 7.03 -9.62
CA ARG A 37 3.10 7.75 -10.07
C ARG A 37 3.55 7.35 -11.49
N LYS A 38 3.44 6.06 -11.85
CA LYS A 38 3.82 5.55 -13.17
C LYS A 38 2.80 5.85 -14.26
N ARG A 39 1.51 5.83 -13.94
CA ARG A 39 0.43 6.03 -14.93
C ARG A 39 0.06 7.49 -15.14
N SER A 40 0.34 8.36 -14.18
CA SER A 40 0.02 9.79 -14.27
C SER A 40 1.29 10.63 -14.18
N PRO A 41 1.91 10.98 -15.33
CA PRO A 41 3.08 11.86 -15.34
C PRO A 41 2.77 13.25 -14.78
N ILE A 42 1.52 13.71 -14.88
CA ILE A 42 1.07 14.99 -14.30
C ILE A 42 1.18 14.96 -12.78
N LEU A 43 0.56 13.96 -12.13
CA LEU A 43 0.61 13.83 -10.67
C LEU A 43 2.04 13.65 -10.17
N LYS A 44 2.87 12.89 -10.90
CA LYS A 44 4.30 12.74 -10.59
C LYS A 44 5.07 14.07 -10.71
N GLY A 45 4.75 14.88 -11.71
CA GLY A 45 5.32 16.22 -11.87
C GLY A 45 4.94 17.13 -10.70
N MET A 46 3.64 17.19 -10.38
CA MET A 46 3.13 17.97 -9.25
C MET A 46 3.70 17.51 -7.91
N GLU A 47 3.90 16.20 -7.70
CA GLU A 47 4.56 15.67 -6.51
C GLU A 47 6.04 16.08 -6.43
N LYS A 48 6.77 15.99 -7.55
CA LYS A 48 8.18 16.40 -7.62
C LYS A 48 8.38 17.89 -7.41
N GLU A 49 7.43 18.70 -7.86
CA GLU A 49 7.40 20.15 -7.65
C GLU A 49 6.90 20.54 -6.25
N GLY A 50 6.49 19.58 -5.42
CA GLY A 50 6.01 19.81 -4.06
C GLY A 50 4.61 20.42 -4.00
N GLN A 51 3.87 20.46 -5.11
CA GLN A 51 2.51 20.99 -5.16
C GLN A 51 1.50 20.05 -4.48
N ILE A 52 1.75 18.73 -4.53
CA ILE A 52 0.94 17.70 -3.88
C ILE A 52 1.84 16.64 -3.23
N LYS A 53 1.33 15.92 -2.21
CA LYS A 53 2.00 14.74 -1.63
C LYS A 53 1.10 13.52 -1.80
N ILE A 54 1.64 12.41 -2.31
CA ILE A 54 0.91 11.14 -2.37
C ILE A 54 1.31 10.31 -1.16
N VAL A 55 0.35 10.04 -0.28
CA VAL A 55 0.54 9.28 0.95
C VAL A 55 -0.35 8.04 0.93
N GLY A 56 0.21 6.89 1.27
CA GLY A 56 -0.52 5.65 1.49
C GLY A 56 -0.99 5.55 2.94
N ALA A 57 -2.19 5.04 3.16
CA ALA A 57 -2.70 4.82 4.50
C ALA A 57 -3.52 3.52 4.58
N LEU A 58 -3.51 2.90 5.75
CA LEU A 58 -4.31 1.74 6.11
C LEU A 58 -5.39 2.15 7.10
N TYR A 59 -6.64 1.81 6.80
CA TYR A 59 -7.75 2.04 7.70
C TYR A 59 -8.04 0.79 8.54
N ASN A 60 -7.97 0.93 9.86
CA ASN A 60 -8.33 -0.13 10.79
C ASN A 60 -9.83 -0.05 11.13
N MET A 61 -10.62 -0.95 10.56
CA MET A 61 -12.08 -1.00 10.78
C MET A 61 -12.49 -1.27 12.23
N LYS A 62 -11.64 -1.91 13.05
CA LYS A 62 -11.98 -2.23 14.45
C LYS A 62 -11.82 -1.03 15.37
N THR A 63 -10.80 -0.20 15.12
CA THR A 63 -10.47 0.93 16.00
C THR A 63 -10.82 2.28 15.39
N GLY A 64 -11.18 2.31 14.10
CA GLY A 64 -11.39 3.54 13.33
C GLY A 64 -10.11 4.35 13.08
N LYS A 65 -8.94 3.78 13.38
CA LYS A 65 -7.66 4.48 13.25
C LYS A 65 -7.12 4.36 11.83
N VAL A 66 -6.45 5.41 11.38
CA VAL A 66 -5.72 5.44 10.11
C VAL A 66 -4.23 5.38 10.45
N GLU A 67 -3.54 4.39 9.89
CA GLU A 67 -2.09 4.28 9.94
C GLU A 67 -1.52 4.76 8.61
N PHE A 68 -0.78 5.86 8.66
CA PHE A 68 -0.11 6.42 7.49
C PHE A 68 1.21 5.67 7.27
N LEU A 69 1.48 5.29 6.02
CA LEU A 69 2.66 4.51 5.64
C LEU A 69 3.81 5.39 5.09
N ASP A 70 3.56 6.68 4.80
CA ASP A 70 4.52 7.65 4.19
C ASP A 70 4.15 9.13 4.47
#